data_AF-A0A8T4IEM8-F1
#
_entry.id   AF-A0A8T4IEM8-F1
#
_cell.length_a   1.000
_cell.length_b   1.000
_cell.length_c   1.000
_cell.angle_alpha   90.00
_cell.angle_beta   90.00
_cell.angle_gamma   90.00
#
_symmetry.space_group_name_H-M   'P 1'
#
loop_
_entity.id
_entity.type
_entity.pdbx_description
1 polymer ?
#
loop_
_entity_poly.entity_id
_entity_poly.type
_entity_poly.pdbx_seq_one_letter_code
_entity_poly.pdbx_strand_id
1 'polypeptide(L)' 'APMSIDAPNPTCTSCSRTLWQDELTHQGCGVCLRRTDAALAEHAGPRGLYARLSTVMAPGTSGGGGRV' A
#
# COMPACT_ATOMS: atom_id res chain seq x y z
N ALA A 1 21.00 31.54 -15.01
CA ALA A 1 20.18 30.89 -16.05
C ALA A 1 19.12 30.04 -15.35
N PRO A 2 17.81 30.22 -15.57
CA PRO A 2 16.86 29.27 -15.03
C PRO A 2 16.87 28.00 -15.88
N MET A 3 17.41 26.94 -15.30
CA MET A 3 17.23 25.55 -15.73
C MET A 3 15.74 25.21 -15.69
N SER A 4 15.04 25.34 -16.83
CA SER A 4 13.71 24.76 -16.98
C SER A 4 13.88 23.25 -17.04
N ILE A 5 13.67 22.59 -15.90
CA ILE A 5 13.45 21.14 -15.87
C ILE A 5 12.10 20.96 -16.55
N ASP A 6 12.13 20.55 -17.82
CA ASP A 6 10.98 19.97 -18.50
C ASP A 6 10.72 18.61 -17.82
N ALA A 7 10.22 18.68 -16.58
CA ALA A 7 10.00 17.50 -15.77
C ALA A 7 8.89 16.71 -16.46
N PRO A 8 9.10 15.43 -16.79
CA PRO A 8 8.04 14.63 -17.39
C PRO A 8 6.81 14.72 -16.49
N ASN A 9 5.64 14.99 -17.11
CA ASN A 9 4.39 15.11 -16.37
C ASN A 9 4.24 13.86 -15.49
N PRO A 10 4.08 14.02 -14.16
CA PRO A 10 4.07 12.91 -13.23
C PRO A 10 3.08 11.82 -13.67
N THR A 11 3.56 10.59 -13.66
CA THR A 11 2.80 9.42 -14.10
C THR A 11 2.42 8.55 -12.92
N CYS A 12 1.33 7.82 -13.05
CA CYS A 12 0.92 6.84 -12.06
C CYS A 12 1.96 5.72 -11.98
N THR A 13 2.48 5.46 -10.78
CA THR A 13 3.47 4.40 -10.51
C THR A 13 2.99 2.99 -10.85
N SER A 14 1.66 2.77 -10.87
CA SER A 14 1.06 1.46 -11.13
C SER A 14 0.70 1.21 -12.60
N CYS A 15 0.22 2.24 -13.32
CA CYS A 15 -0.28 2.06 -14.70
C CYS A 15 0.36 3.00 -15.73
N SER A 16 1.39 3.76 -15.34
CA SER A 16 2.16 4.72 -16.15
C SER A 16 1.35 5.80 -16.89
N ARG A 17 0.05 5.90 -16.65
CA ARG A 17 -0.80 6.98 -17.17
C ARG A 17 -0.40 8.32 -16.55
N THR A 18 -0.38 9.36 -17.37
CA THR A 18 -0.22 10.75 -16.91
C THR A 18 -1.28 11.12 -15.89
N LEU A 19 -0.86 11.68 -14.76
CA LEU A 19 -1.76 12.11 -13.69
C LEU A 19 -2.46 13.42 -14.04
N TRP A 20 -3.70 13.56 -13.59
CA TRP A 20 -4.39 14.85 -13.60
C TRP A 20 -3.96 15.72 -12.42
N GLN A 21 -4.29 17.01 -12.49
CA GLN A 21 -3.80 18.00 -11.52
C GLN A 21 -4.31 17.75 -10.10
N ASP A 22 -5.52 17.22 -9.96
CA ASP A 22 -6.10 16.76 -8.70
C ASP A 22 -5.47 15.46 -8.18
N GLU A 23 -4.93 14.64 -9.07
CA GLU A 23 -4.23 13.39 -8.73
C GLU A 23 -2.79 13.62 -8.24
N LEU A 24 -2.21 14.81 -8.44
CA LEU A 24 -0.82 15.13 -8.05
C LEU A 24 -0.55 15.08 -6.54
N THR A 25 -1.60 15.20 -5.73
CA THR A 25 -1.51 15.05 -4.27
C THR A 25 -1.35 13.60 -3.84
N HIS A 26 -1.57 12.65 -4.77
CA HIS A 26 -1.46 11.22 -4.56
C HIS A 26 -0.36 10.64 -5.46
N GLN A 27 0.31 9.56 -5.04
CA GLN A 27 1.35 8.92 -5.86
C GLN A 27 0.78 8.02 -6.99
N GLY A 28 -0.49 8.21 -7.38
CA GLY A 28 -1.16 7.38 -8.36
C GLY A 28 -2.52 7.91 -8.80
N CYS A 29 -3.04 7.39 -9.91
CA CYS A 29 -4.33 7.80 -10.44
C CYS A 29 -5.49 7.25 -9.59
N GLY A 30 -6.65 7.89 -9.65
CA GLY A 30 -7.79 7.55 -8.81
C GLY A 30 -8.35 6.14 -9.02
N VAL A 31 -8.09 5.51 -10.18
CA VAL A 31 -8.45 4.10 -10.41
C VAL A 31 -7.50 3.16 -9.68
N CYS A 32 -6.19 3.39 -9.79
CA CYS A 32 -5.19 2.59 -9.10
C CYS A 32 -5.30 2.76 -7.58
N LEU A 33 -5.55 3.97 -7.09
CA LEU A 33 -5.75 4.24 -5.67
C LEU A 33 -6.92 3.42 -5.11
N ARG A 34 -8.09 3.45 -5.77
CA ARG A 34 -9.26 2.66 -5.37
C ARG A 34 -9.01 1.15 -5.39
N ARG A 35 -8.23 0.65 -6.35
CA ARG A 35 -7.86 -0.77 -6.40
C ARG A 35 -6.94 -1.16 -5.25
N THR A 36 -5.96 -0.31 -4.95
CA THR A 36 -5.06 -0.48 -3.82
C THR A 36 -5.83 -0.48 -2.51
N ASP A 37 -6.72 0.50 -2.30
CA ASP A 37 -7.56 0.57 -1.09
C ASP A 37 -8.43 -0.67 -0.91
N ALA A 38 -9.03 -1.19 -1.99
CA ALA A 38 -9.82 -2.41 -1.95
C ALA A 38 -8.96 -3.63 -1.55
N ALA A 39 -7.77 -3.78 -2.14
CA ALA A 39 -6.84 -4.86 -1.81
C ALA A 39 -6.34 -4.75 -0.35
N LEU A 40 -6.01 -3.54 0.12
CA LEU A 40 -5.64 -3.33 1.52
C LEU A 40 -6.79 -3.67 2.47
N ALA A 41 -8.03 -3.31 2.13
CA ALA A 41 -9.18 -3.66 2.96
C ALA A 41 -9.38 -5.19 3.06
N GLU A 42 -9.12 -5.92 1.97
CA GLU A 42 -9.22 -7.38 1.95
C GLU A 42 -8.08 -8.08 2.73
N HIS A 43 -6.87 -7.53 2.72
CA HIS A 43 -5.72 -8.15 3.38
C HIS A 43 -5.47 -7.62 4.81
N ALA A 44 -5.37 -6.31 4.95
CA ALA A 44 -4.99 -5.62 6.20
C ALA A 44 -6.16 -4.91 6.89
N GLY A 45 -7.36 -4.95 6.32
CA GLY A 45 -8.55 -4.38 6.94
C GLY A 45 -8.96 -5.10 8.24
N PRO A 46 -9.91 -4.55 9.00
CA PRO A 46 -10.35 -5.09 10.29
C PRO A 46 -10.99 -6.48 10.20
N ARG A 47 -11.44 -6.89 9.00
CA ARG A 47 -11.89 -8.25 8.70
C ARG A 47 -11.04 -8.96 7.65
N GLY A 48 -9.91 -8.35 7.31
CA GLY A 48 -9.01 -8.83 6.27
C GLY A 48 -8.24 -10.08 6.69
N LEU A 49 -7.53 -10.66 5.74
CA LEU A 49 -6.78 -11.91 5.92
C LEU A 49 -5.87 -11.85 7.16
N TYR A 50 -5.14 -10.76 7.38
CA TYR A 50 -4.25 -10.63 8.55
C TYR A 50 -5.02 -10.60 9.88
N ALA A 51 -6.19 -9.96 9.92
CA ALA A 51 -7.05 -9.98 11.10
C ALA A 51 -7.61 -11.38 11.39
N ARG A 52 -7.85 -12.20 10.36
CA ARG A 52 -8.23 -13.61 10.56
C ARG A 52 -7.03 -14.46 10.97
N LEU A 53 -5.88 -14.27 10.33
CA LEU A 53 -4.66 -15.00 10.65
C LEU A 53 -4.26 -14.79 12.13
N SER A 54 -4.40 -13.58 12.67
CA SER A 54 -4.12 -13.33 14.09
C SER A 54 -5.05 -14.08 15.06
N THR A 55 -6.25 -14.47 14.63
CA THR A 55 -7.15 -15.31 15.45
C THR A 55 -6.77 -16.79 15.44
N VAL A 56 -6.07 -17.25 14.40
CA VAL A 56 -5.63 -18.65 14.26
C VAL A 56 -4.21 -18.84 14.76
N MET A 57 -3.38 -17.79 14.68
CA MET A 57 -2.06 -17.79 15.28
C MET A 57 -2.21 -17.73 16.80
N ALA A 58 -2.13 -18.89 17.45
CA ALA A 58 -1.81 -18.93 18.87
C ALA A 58 -0.42 -18.28 19.04
N PRO A 59 -0.23 -17.37 20.02
CA PRO A 59 1.11 -16.98 20.43
C PRO A 59 1.88 -18.27 20.63
N GLY A 60 3.04 -18.42 19.98
CA GLY A 60 3.93 -19.53 20.26
C GLY A 60 4.11 -19.55 21.76
N THR A 61 3.63 -20.60 22.43
CA THR A 61 3.93 -20.77 23.83
C THR A 61 5.44 -20.83 23.87
N SER A 62 6.09 -19.78 24.38
CA SER A 62 7.45 -19.92 24.89
C SER A 62 7.30 -20.87 26.07
N GLY A 63 7.19 -22.16 25.77
CA GLY A 63 7.29 -23.21 26.76
C GLY A 63 8.56 -22.93 27.51
N GLY A 64 8.42 -22.55 28.78
CA GLY A 64 9.55 -22.29 29.65
C GLY A 64 10.46 -23.51 29.64
N GLY A 65 11.58 -23.40 28.95
CA GLY A 65 12.50 -24.52 28.80
C GLY A 65 13.42 -24.38 27.59
N GLY A 66 14.48 -23.58 27.73
CA GLY A 66 15.59 -23.61 26.78
C GLY A 66 16.34 -22.29 26.72
N ARG A 67 17.37 -22.15 27.54
CA ARG A 67 18.40 -21.13 27.36
C ARG A 67 19.12 -21.42 26.04
N VAL A 68 19.28 -20.42 25.18
CA VAL A 68 20.34 -20.36 24.15
C VAL A 68 21.21 -19.16 24.44
#